data_AF-A0A812RS77-F1
#
_entry.id   AF-A0A812RS77-F1
#
_cell.length_a   1.000
_cell.length_b   1.000
_cell.length_c   1.000
_cell.angle_alpha   90.00
_cell.angle_beta   90.00
_cell.angle_gamma   90.00
#
_symmetry.space_group_name_H-M   'P 1'
#
loop_
_entity.id
_entity.type
_entity.pdbx_description
1 polymer ?
#
loop_
_entity_poly.entity_id
_entity_poly.type
_entity_poly.pdbx_seq_one_letter_code
_entity_poly.pdbx_strand_id
1 'polypeptide(L)'
;MLSLSIFAFCCQPNVPSIYTELEQKSYQRMQKVSMRAMLLCSLVYLLMGVTGFLAFGEDTLGNVLGNLQPLLCANDWMVRSGIASMAFAVTMAYPLNIFPIRFSVETALFYHKPHLKCSAVRTGIAVAAVASSLVVAIVLPQINLIFELIGATTGSFVCFIGPGLLFQRIVPGRAFAPHKLKALLLIVVGLCFLVLGTYSSVLDVLAQLSSKDAAPQCRDFAHLRAS
;
A
#
# COMPACT_ATOMS: atom_id res chain seq x y z
N MET A 1 10.24 -5.92 -5.33
CA MET A 1 10.88 -6.03 -3.99
C MET A 1 11.14 -4.70 -3.27
N LEU A 2 11.96 -3.77 -3.78
CA LEU A 2 12.24 -2.49 -3.10
C LEU A 2 10.96 -1.69 -2.78
N SER A 3 10.04 -1.62 -3.74
CA SER A 3 8.75 -0.94 -3.60
C SER A 3 7.87 -1.51 -2.48
N LEU A 4 7.91 -2.84 -2.30
CA LEU A 4 7.15 -3.53 -1.25
C LEU A 4 7.70 -3.17 0.14
N SER A 5 9.02 -3.10 0.29
CA SER A 5 9.66 -2.65 1.53
C SER A 5 9.30 -1.19 1.83
N ILE A 6 9.32 -0.31 0.83
CA ILE A 6 8.91 1.10 1.01
C ILE A 6 7.46 1.17 1.49
N PHE A 7 6.55 0.40 0.86
CA PHE A 7 5.15 0.33 1.25
C PHE A 7 4.95 -0.19 2.67
N ALA A 8 5.63 -1.28 3.06
CA ALA A 8 5.54 -1.86 4.39
C ALA A 8 5.94 -0.88 5.50
N PHE A 9 6.88 0.02 5.19
CA PHE A 9 7.37 1.05 6.10
C PHE A 9 6.69 2.42 5.89
N CYS A 10 5.60 2.50 5.11
CA CYS A 10 4.84 3.73 4.92
C CYS A 10 3.97 4.05 6.15
N CYS A 11 4.49 4.83 7.10
CA CYS A 11 3.74 5.32 8.27
C CYS A 11 3.37 6.81 8.19
N GLN A 12 3.87 7.53 7.18
CA GLN A 12 3.76 8.98 7.01
C GLN A 12 2.33 9.55 7.06
N PRO A 13 1.30 8.95 6.43
CA PRO A 13 -0.04 9.53 6.47
C PRO A 13 -0.65 9.54 7.89
N ASN A 14 -0.16 8.67 8.78
CA ASN A 14 -0.66 8.55 10.15
C ASN A 14 0.09 9.47 11.14
N VAL A 15 1.27 9.97 10.75
CA VAL A 15 2.11 10.85 11.58
C VAL A 15 1.35 12.09 12.07
N PRO A 16 0.59 12.83 11.24
CA PRO A 16 -0.15 14.01 11.71
C PRO A 16 -1.20 13.68 12.79
N SER A 17 -1.96 12.58 12.62
CA SER A 17 -2.95 12.15 13.60
C SER A 17 -2.30 11.76 14.93
N ILE A 18 -1.20 11.01 14.90
CA ILE A 18 -0.46 10.64 16.12
C ILE A 18 0.12 11.91 16.79
N TYR A 19 0.56 12.88 16.00
CA TYR A 19 1.11 14.14 16.52
C TYR A 19 0.05 15.00 17.22
N THR A 20 -1.20 15.01 16.74
CA THR A 20 -2.28 15.77 17.38
C THR A 20 -2.73 15.16 18.71
N GLU A 21 -2.65 13.83 18.85
CA GLU A 21 -3.00 13.10 20.07
C GLU A 21 -1.90 13.16 21.15
N LEU A 22 -0.72 13.68 20.83
CA LEU A 22 0.41 13.73 21.78
C LEU A 22 0.24 14.86 22.80
N GLU A 23 0.23 14.52 24.09
CA GLU A 23 0.03 15.44 25.22
C GLU A 23 1.04 16.62 25.26
N GLN A 24 2.27 16.39 24.77
CA GLN A 24 3.30 17.43 24.63
C GLN A 24 3.94 17.38 23.25
N LYS A 25 3.47 18.26 22.36
CA LYS A 25 3.88 18.39 20.96
C LYS A 25 5.33 18.86 20.86
N SER A 26 6.25 17.94 20.56
CA SER A 26 7.66 18.26 20.29
C SER A 26 8.22 17.36 19.20
N TYR A 27 9.02 17.94 18.30
CA TYR A 27 9.66 17.22 17.18
C TYR A 27 10.51 16.04 17.67
N GLN A 28 11.32 16.25 18.71
CA GLN A 28 12.20 15.21 19.24
C GLN A 28 11.42 14.02 19.83
N ARG A 29 10.26 14.28 20.44
CA ARG A 29 9.41 13.22 20.99
C ARG A 29 8.72 12.45 19.88
N MET A 30 8.19 13.14 18.87
CA MET A 30 7.60 12.49 17.71
C MET A 30 8.60 11.60 16.97
N GLN A 31 9.84 12.05 16.82
CA GLN A 31 10.91 11.25 16.22
C GLN A 31 11.22 10.00 17.06
N LYS A 32 11.27 10.10 18.40
CA LYS A 32 11.46 8.94 19.28
C LYS A 32 10.30 7.94 19.18
N VAL A 33 9.06 8.42 19.16
CA VAL A 33 7.86 7.58 19.01
C VAL A 33 7.89 6.85 17.67
N SER A 34 8.11 7.58 16.57
CA SER A 34 8.19 7.01 15.23
C SER A 34 9.33 5.99 15.13
N MET A 35 10.53 6.31 15.64
CA MET A 35 11.66 5.37 15.62
C MET A 35 11.36 4.07 16.38
N ARG A 36 10.73 4.16 17.57
CA ARG A 36 10.34 2.97 18.35
C ARG A 36 9.28 2.14 17.63
N ALA A 37 8.28 2.79 17.03
CA ALA A 37 7.25 2.11 16.25
C ALA A 37 7.85 1.39 15.03
N MET A 38 8.74 2.05 14.29
CA MET A 38 9.42 1.47 13.13
C MET A 38 10.31 0.28 13.52
N LEU A 39 11.07 0.38 14.61
CA LEU A 39 11.87 -0.73 15.11
C LEU A 39 11.00 -1.94 15.49
N LEU A 40 9.86 -1.71 16.15
CA LEU A 40 8.92 -2.77 16.50
C LEU A 40 8.33 -3.43 15.25
N CYS A 41 7.88 -2.63 14.27
CA CYS A 41 7.37 -3.14 12.99
C CYS A 41 8.43 -3.96 12.24
N SER A 42 9.68 -3.47 12.17
CA SER A 42 10.78 -4.20 11.53
C SER A 42 11.05 -5.55 12.20
N LEU A 43 11.03 -5.60 13.53
CA LEU A 43 11.22 -6.85 14.27
C LEU A 43 10.10 -7.85 13.98
N VAL A 44 8.84 -7.39 14.01
CA VAL A 44 7.68 -8.25 13.70
C VAL A 44 7.74 -8.75 12.25
N TYR A 45 8.07 -7.89 11.29
CA TYR A 45 8.22 -8.30 9.89
C TYR A 45 9.37 -9.28 9.68
N LEU A 46 10.50 -9.10 10.38
CA LEU A 46 11.61 -10.05 10.33
C LEU A 46 11.21 -11.40 10.91
N LEU A 47 10.56 -11.43 12.08
CA LEU A 47 10.08 -12.66 12.71
C LEU A 47 9.05 -13.39 11.82
N MET A 48 8.11 -12.66 11.23
CA MET A 48 7.14 -13.21 10.29
C MET A 48 7.80 -13.75 9.02
N GLY A 49 8.78 -13.02 8.47
CA GLY A 49 9.51 -13.44 7.27
C GLY A 49 10.36 -14.69 7.52
N VAL A 50 11.10 -14.74 8.63
CA VAL A 50 11.95 -15.88 8.99
C VAL A 50 11.10 -17.12 9.28
N THR A 51 10.04 -16.99 10.08
CA THR A 51 9.16 -18.14 10.39
C THR A 51 8.40 -18.61 9.15
N GLY A 52 7.94 -17.70 8.28
CA GLY A 52 7.32 -18.05 7.01
C GLY A 52 8.26 -18.80 6.07
N PHE A 53 9.51 -18.35 5.94
CA PHE A 53 10.51 -19.02 5.11
C PHE A 53 10.90 -20.40 5.68
N LEU A 54 11.06 -20.52 7.00
CA LEU A 54 11.33 -21.82 7.63
C LEU A 54 10.18 -22.82 7.50
N ALA A 55 8.92 -22.34 7.43
CA ALA A 55 7.74 -23.20 7.32
C ALA A 55 7.51 -23.77 5.92
N PHE A 56 7.79 -23.00 4.86
CA PHE A 56 7.49 -23.39 3.47
C PHE A 56 8.73 -23.59 2.59
N GLY A 57 9.91 -23.15 3.03
CA GLY A 57 11.15 -23.28 2.29
C GLY A 57 11.12 -22.56 0.94
N GLU A 58 11.65 -23.22 -0.10
CA GLU A 58 11.77 -22.67 -1.46
C GLU A 58 10.42 -22.57 -2.21
N ASP A 59 9.38 -23.28 -1.76
CA ASP A 59 8.03 -23.25 -2.36
C ASP A 59 7.17 -22.07 -1.87
N THR A 60 7.79 -21.07 -1.22
CA THR A 60 7.06 -19.92 -0.67
C THR A 60 6.48 -19.05 -1.80
N LEU A 61 5.18 -19.22 -2.08
CA LEU A 61 4.42 -18.26 -2.89
C LEU A 61 4.51 -16.85 -2.29
N GLY A 62 4.57 -15.82 -3.15
CA GLY A 62 4.66 -14.45 -2.66
C GLY A 62 3.43 -13.99 -1.86
N ASN A 63 2.29 -14.69 -1.99
CA ASN A 63 1.21 -14.62 -1.01
C ASN A 63 1.27 -15.85 -0.09
N VAL A 64 1.76 -15.65 1.14
CA VAL A 64 1.88 -16.72 2.15
C VAL A 64 0.54 -17.37 2.48
N LEU A 65 -0.57 -16.62 2.35
CA LEU A 65 -1.92 -17.16 2.56
C LEU A 65 -2.27 -18.27 1.56
N GLY A 66 -1.71 -18.23 0.35
CA GLY A 66 -1.87 -19.29 -0.65
C GLY A 66 -1.24 -20.61 -0.22
N ASN A 67 -0.10 -20.57 0.49
CA ASN A 67 0.56 -21.78 1.00
C ASN A 67 -0.18 -22.41 2.18
N LEU A 68 -1.03 -21.63 2.86
CA LEU A 68 -1.88 -22.11 3.96
C LEU A 68 -3.22 -22.72 3.49
N GLN A 69 -3.58 -22.54 2.21
CA GLN A 69 -4.80 -23.08 1.61
C GLN A 69 -4.95 -24.62 1.77
N PRO A 70 -3.93 -25.46 1.55
CA PRO A 70 -4.06 -26.91 1.77
C PRO A 70 -4.30 -27.27 3.25
N LEU A 71 -3.70 -26.55 4.19
CA LEU A 71 -3.94 -26.72 5.64
C LEU A 71 -5.35 -26.28 6.06
N LEU A 72 -5.94 -25.32 5.34
CA LEU A 72 -7.35 -24.97 5.51
C LEU A 72 -8.28 -26.11 5.09
N CYS A 73 -7.97 -26.79 3.99
CA CYS A 73 -8.71 -27.96 3.53
C CYS A 73 -8.57 -29.16 4.49
N ALA A 74 -7.43 -29.26 5.19
CA ALA A 74 -7.21 -30.24 6.26
C ALA A 74 -7.97 -29.93 7.57
N ASN A 75 -8.73 -28.82 7.61
CA ASN A 75 -9.57 -28.37 8.74
C ASN A 75 -8.80 -28.14 10.05
N ASP A 76 -7.55 -27.69 9.97
CA ASP A 76 -6.79 -27.29 11.15
C ASP A 76 -7.40 -26.04 11.80
N TRP A 77 -7.92 -26.20 13.03
CA TRP A 77 -8.58 -25.14 13.79
C TRP A 77 -7.69 -23.91 14.01
N MET A 78 -6.37 -24.13 14.19
CA MET A 78 -5.40 -23.08 14.46
C MET A 78 -5.16 -22.19 13.23
N VAL A 79 -5.04 -22.77 12.03
CA VAL A 79 -4.87 -21.99 10.80
C VAL A 79 -6.18 -21.27 10.44
N ARG A 80 -7.32 -21.93 10.63
CA ARG A 80 -8.64 -21.34 10.35
C ARG A 80 -8.94 -20.12 11.22
N SER A 81 -8.65 -20.20 12.51
CA SER A 81 -8.80 -19.07 13.44
C SER A 81 -7.82 -17.93 13.11
N GLY A 82 -6.58 -18.24 12.74
CA GLY A 82 -5.60 -17.27 12.25
C GLY A 82 -6.10 -16.48 11.04
N ILE A 83 -6.58 -17.18 10.00
CA ILE A 83 -7.11 -16.51 8.79
C ILE A 83 -8.39 -15.72 9.10
N ALA A 84 -9.28 -16.25 9.95
CA ALA A 84 -10.50 -15.53 10.36
C ALA A 84 -10.17 -14.20 11.07
N SER A 85 -9.19 -14.22 11.99
CA SER A 85 -8.74 -12.99 12.68
C SER A 85 -8.08 -11.99 11.74
N MET A 86 -7.26 -12.45 10.78
CA MET A 86 -6.68 -11.61 9.73
C MET A 86 -7.77 -10.94 8.89
N ALA A 87 -8.77 -11.72 8.44
CA ALA A 87 -9.89 -11.21 7.66
C ALA A 87 -10.72 -10.18 8.44
N PHE A 88 -10.97 -10.43 9.73
CA PHE A 88 -11.65 -9.48 10.61
C PHE A 88 -10.84 -8.18 10.76
N ALA A 89 -9.53 -8.27 10.99
CA ALA A 89 -8.65 -7.12 11.11
C ALA A 89 -8.65 -6.26 9.82
N VAL A 90 -8.55 -6.89 8.64
CA VAL A 90 -8.62 -6.19 7.35
C VAL A 90 -9.98 -5.52 7.14
N THR A 91 -11.06 -6.21 7.50
CA THR A 91 -12.43 -5.67 7.41
C THR A 91 -12.60 -4.44 8.28
N MET A 92 -12.02 -4.42 9.48
CA MET A 92 -12.05 -3.26 10.38
C MET A 92 -11.09 -2.14 9.96
N ALA A 93 -9.95 -2.46 9.34
CA ALA A 93 -9.02 -1.47 8.83
C ALA A 93 -9.59 -0.71 7.61
N TYR A 94 -10.44 -1.35 6.81
CA TYR A 94 -11.04 -0.75 5.62
C TYR A 94 -11.82 0.55 5.88
N PRO A 95 -12.81 0.61 6.80
CA PRO A 95 -13.54 1.85 7.10
C PRO A 95 -12.63 2.92 7.71
N LEU A 96 -11.64 2.53 8.53
CA LEU A 96 -10.67 3.46 9.11
C LEU A 96 -9.84 4.17 8.04
N ASN A 97 -9.47 3.47 6.95
CA ASN A 97 -8.74 4.04 5.83
C ASN A 97 -9.64 4.83 4.85
N ILE A 98 -10.92 4.48 4.72
CA ILE A 98 -11.87 5.25 3.90
C ILE A 98 -12.13 6.65 4.47
N PHE A 99 -12.12 6.79 5.80
CA PHE A 99 -12.36 8.07 6.46
C PHE A 99 -11.41 9.19 6.00
N PRO A 100 -10.06 9.03 6.05
CA PRO A 100 -9.13 10.04 5.56
C PRO A 100 -9.24 10.22 4.04
N ILE A 101 -9.46 9.17 3.26
CA ILE A 101 -9.65 9.29 1.79
C ILE A 101 -10.82 10.22 1.48
N ARG A 102 -11.95 9.98 2.15
CA ARG A 102 -13.14 10.82 2.01
C ARG A 102 -12.83 12.27 2.39
N PHE A 103 -12.17 12.51 3.51
CA PHE A 103 -11.81 13.85 3.96
C PHE A 103 -10.86 14.56 2.98
N SER A 104 -9.86 13.85 2.46
CA SER A 104 -8.93 14.37 1.46
C SER A 104 -9.61 14.75 0.16
N VAL A 105 -10.50 13.89 -0.36
CA VAL A 105 -11.26 14.17 -1.60
C VAL A 105 -12.26 15.32 -1.38
N GLU A 106 -12.96 15.35 -0.25
CA GLU A 106 -13.87 16.44 0.09
C GLU A 106 -13.12 17.77 0.16
N THR A 107 -11.96 17.79 0.82
CA THR A 107 -11.11 18.99 0.90
C THR A 107 -10.61 19.40 -0.48
N ALA A 108 -10.20 18.47 -1.33
CA ALA A 108 -9.71 18.77 -2.68
C ALA A 108 -10.81 19.32 -3.61
N LEU A 109 -12.01 18.74 -3.56
CA LEU A 109 -13.11 19.10 -4.47
C LEU A 109 -13.83 20.39 -4.02
N PHE A 110 -14.02 20.58 -2.71
CA PHE A 110 -14.77 21.71 -2.16
C PHE A 110 -13.89 22.85 -1.64
N TYR A 111 -12.57 22.79 -1.86
CA TYR A 111 -11.64 23.88 -1.52
C TYR A 111 -12.11 25.24 -2.04
N HIS A 112 -12.74 25.27 -3.22
CA HIS A 112 -13.18 26.49 -3.87
C HIS A 112 -14.69 26.79 -3.76
N LYS A 113 -15.52 25.81 -3.35
CA LYS A 113 -16.98 25.97 -3.27
C LYS A 113 -17.58 25.27 -2.03
N PRO A 114 -17.53 25.91 -0.84
CA PRO A 114 -18.00 25.32 0.41
C PRO A 114 -19.53 25.15 0.50
N HIS A 115 -20.29 25.68 -0.46
CA HIS A 115 -21.75 25.67 -0.50
C HIS A 115 -22.35 24.40 -1.14
N LEU A 116 -21.55 23.56 -1.81
CA LEU A 116 -22.03 22.29 -2.40
C LEU A 116 -21.90 21.09 -1.45
N LYS A 117 -21.91 21.31 -0.13
CA LYS A 117 -21.90 20.25 0.90
C LYS A 117 -23.23 19.49 0.91
N CYS A 118 -23.48 18.68 -0.12
CA CYS A 118 -24.62 17.78 -0.18
C CYS A 118 -24.22 16.40 0.37
N SER A 119 -25.06 15.85 1.26
CA SER A 119 -24.93 14.49 1.79
C SER A 119 -24.83 13.43 0.66
N ALA A 120 -25.48 13.69 -0.48
CA ALA A 120 -25.41 12.82 -1.66
C ALA A 120 -23.99 12.74 -2.27
N VAL A 121 -23.25 13.85 -2.37
CA VAL A 121 -21.89 13.86 -2.92
C VAL A 121 -20.92 13.14 -1.97
N ARG A 122 -21.15 13.31 -0.66
CA ARG A 122 -20.38 12.65 0.40
C ARG A 122 -20.47 11.12 0.29
N THR A 123 -21.68 10.59 0.12
CA THR A 123 -21.91 9.15 -0.07
C THR A 123 -21.39 8.70 -1.42
N GLY A 124 -21.55 9.51 -2.48
CA GLY A 124 -21.02 9.24 -3.81
C GLY A 124 -19.51 9.02 -3.83
N ILE A 125 -18.73 9.83 -3.11
CA ILE A 125 -17.27 9.67 -3.02
C ILE A 125 -16.89 8.33 -2.36
N ALA A 126 -17.56 7.96 -1.26
CA ALA A 126 -17.28 6.69 -0.58
C ALA A 126 -17.64 5.49 -1.47
N VAL A 127 -18.81 5.54 -2.13
CA VAL A 127 -19.22 4.49 -3.08
C VAL A 127 -18.25 4.39 -4.25
N ALA A 128 -17.81 5.52 -4.81
CA ALA A 128 -16.83 5.52 -5.90
C ALA A 128 -15.48 4.93 -5.47
N ALA A 129 -15.01 5.22 -4.25
CA ALA A 129 -13.77 4.66 -3.71
C ALA A 129 -13.86 3.13 -3.48
N VAL A 130 -15.02 2.63 -3.06
CA VAL A 130 -15.26 1.18 -2.92
C VAL A 130 -15.42 0.51 -4.28
N ALA A 131 -16.09 1.17 -5.23
CA ALA A 131 -16.23 0.67 -6.59
C ALA A 131 -14.87 0.57 -7.29
N SER A 132 -13.99 1.56 -7.12
CA SER A 132 -12.66 1.52 -7.72
C SER A 132 -11.78 0.43 -7.12
N SER A 133 -11.84 0.20 -5.80
CA SER A 133 -11.09 -0.91 -5.18
C SER A 133 -11.58 -2.27 -5.67
N LEU A 134 -12.89 -2.44 -5.86
CA LEU A 134 -13.47 -3.66 -6.43
C LEU A 134 -13.01 -3.90 -7.87
N VAL A 135 -12.99 -2.86 -8.70
CA VAL A 135 -12.50 -2.96 -10.08
C VAL A 135 -11.03 -3.39 -10.11
N VAL A 136 -10.18 -2.80 -9.27
CA VAL A 136 -8.75 -3.19 -9.18
C VAL A 136 -8.61 -4.66 -8.75
N ALA A 137 -9.42 -5.11 -7.78
CA ALA A 137 -9.40 -6.49 -7.31
C ALA A 137 -9.78 -7.51 -8.41
N ILE A 138 -10.65 -7.12 -9.36
CA ILE A 138 -11.04 -7.97 -10.50
C ILE A 138 -9.94 -7.99 -11.57
N VAL A 139 -9.28 -6.86 -11.82
CA VAL A 139 -8.27 -6.73 -12.89
C VAL A 139 -6.95 -7.41 -12.52
N LEU A 140 -6.52 -7.31 -11.26
CA LEU A 140 -5.24 -7.83 -10.78
C LEU A 140 -5.46 -8.95 -9.75
N PRO A 141 -5.46 -10.24 -10.15
CA PRO A 141 -5.69 -11.34 -9.21
C PRO A 141 -4.50 -11.61 -8.27
N GLN A 142 -3.38 -10.92 -8.46
CA GLN A 142 -2.18 -11.08 -7.64
C GLN A 142 -1.95 -9.90 -6.70
N ILE A 143 -2.00 -10.18 -5.40
CA ILE A 143 -1.87 -9.20 -4.34
C ILE A 143 -0.48 -8.53 -4.33
N ASN A 144 0.57 -9.28 -4.66
CA ASN A 144 1.95 -8.78 -4.63
C ASN A 144 2.17 -7.65 -5.64
N LEU A 145 1.64 -7.80 -6.86
CA LEU A 145 1.70 -6.76 -7.89
C LEU A 145 1.02 -5.47 -7.44
N ILE A 146 -0.11 -5.60 -6.74
CA ILE A 146 -0.85 -4.45 -6.20
C ILE A 146 0.02 -3.71 -5.18
N PHE A 147 0.61 -4.42 -4.21
CA PHE A 147 1.46 -3.79 -3.20
C PHE A 147 2.76 -3.21 -3.80
N GLU A 148 3.32 -3.84 -4.82
CA GLU A 148 4.49 -3.31 -5.52
C GLU A 148 4.17 -2.04 -6.31
N LEU A 149 3.05 -2.02 -7.04
CA LEU A 149 2.61 -0.85 -7.80
C LEU A 149 2.24 0.32 -6.88
N ILE A 150 1.48 0.05 -5.81
CA ILE A 150 1.12 1.07 -4.81
C ILE A 150 2.37 1.56 -4.08
N GLY A 151 3.29 0.68 -3.71
CA GLY A 151 4.56 1.05 -3.08
C GLY A 151 5.44 1.91 -3.98
N ALA A 152 5.53 1.58 -5.27
CA ALA A 152 6.32 2.33 -6.23
C ALA A 152 5.74 3.73 -6.46
N THR A 153 4.41 3.83 -6.61
CA THR A 153 3.73 5.11 -6.90
C THR A 153 3.51 5.95 -5.64
N THR A 154 2.75 5.42 -4.69
CA THR A 154 2.36 6.11 -3.45
C THR A 154 3.54 6.24 -2.51
N GLY A 155 4.35 5.19 -2.36
CA GLY A 155 5.55 5.22 -1.51
C GLY A 155 6.56 6.26 -1.99
N SER A 156 6.87 6.32 -3.28
CA SER A 156 7.80 7.34 -3.82
C SER A 156 7.25 8.76 -3.63
N PHE A 157 5.95 8.95 -3.84
CA PHE A 157 5.31 10.24 -3.67
C PHE A 157 5.32 10.70 -2.19
N VAL A 158 4.90 9.84 -1.27
CA VAL A 158 4.75 10.20 0.14
C VAL A 158 6.09 10.27 0.86
N CYS A 159 7.01 9.33 0.61
CA CYS A 159 8.29 9.24 1.32
C CYS A 159 9.30 10.29 0.85
N PHE A 160 9.34 10.61 -0.46
CA PHE A 160 10.36 11.50 -1.03
C PHE A 160 9.76 12.82 -1.53
N ILE A 161 8.73 12.76 -2.37
CA ILE A 161 8.20 13.98 -3.00
C ILE A 161 7.49 14.88 -1.96
N GLY A 162 6.68 14.30 -1.08
CA GLY A 162 5.94 14.98 -0.03
C GLY A 162 6.81 15.89 0.86
N PRO A 163 7.80 15.35 1.60
CA PRO A 163 8.65 16.17 2.47
C PRO A 163 9.49 17.19 1.68
N GLY A 164 9.94 16.84 0.47
CA GLY A 164 10.66 17.77 -0.40
C GLY A 164 9.83 18.99 -0.81
N LEU A 165 8.57 18.76 -1.20
CA LEU A 165 7.63 19.83 -1.58
C LEU A 165 7.24 20.70 -0.38
N LEU A 166 6.96 20.09 0.78
CA LEU A 166 6.64 20.87 2.00
C LEU A 166 7.82 21.78 2.38
N PHE A 167 9.05 21.26 2.37
CA PHE A 167 10.23 22.06 2.72
C PHE A 167 10.43 23.25 1.77
N GLN A 168 10.23 23.04 0.47
CA GLN A 168 10.35 24.12 -0.52
C GLN A 168 9.26 25.19 -0.38
N ARG A 169 8.06 24.82 0.06
CA ARG A 169 6.91 25.72 0.25
C ARG A 169 6.95 26.48 1.58
N ILE A 170 7.46 25.85 2.65
CA ILE A 170 7.53 26.45 3.99
C ILE A 170 8.70 27.45 4.10
N VAL A 171 9.84 27.15 3.50
CA VAL A 171 11.03 28.03 3.57
C VAL A 171 10.99 29.01 2.39
N PRO A 172 10.77 30.32 2.58
CA PRO A 172 10.86 31.30 1.49
C PRO A 172 12.31 31.41 0.98
N GLY A 173 12.50 31.52 -0.34
CA GLY A 173 13.83 31.66 -0.95
C GLY A 173 13.97 30.92 -2.29
N ARG A 174 15.03 31.23 -3.04
CA ARG A 174 15.28 30.70 -4.40
C ARG A 174 15.46 29.17 -4.37
N ALA A 175 14.90 28.46 -5.35
CA ALA A 175 14.82 27.00 -5.38
C ALA A 175 16.20 26.29 -5.28
N PHE A 176 17.27 26.94 -5.75
CA PHE A 176 18.64 26.42 -5.81
C PHE A 176 19.56 26.88 -4.67
N ALA A 177 19.02 27.41 -3.58
CA ALA A 177 19.85 27.70 -2.41
C ALA A 177 20.47 26.39 -1.85
N PRO A 178 21.71 26.40 -1.33
CA PRO A 178 22.38 25.18 -0.83
C PRO A 178 21.59 24.50 0.30
N HIS A 179 20.82 25.27 1.07
CA HIS A 179 19.92 24.76 2.11
C HIS A 179 18.68 24.03 1.53
N LYS A 180 18.27 24.35 0.30
CA LYS A 180 17.16 23.70 -0.43
C LYS A 180 17.64 22.60 -1.39
N LEU A 181 18.94 22.50 -1.65
CA LEU A 181 19.52 21.47 -2.51
C LEU A 181 19.23 20.07 -1.99
N LYS A 182 19.27 19.86 -0.68
CA LYS A 182 18.90 18.57 -0.05
C LYS A 182 17.45 18.17 -0.34
N ALA A 183 16.52 19.14 -0.29
CA ALA A 183 15.12 18.90 -0.61
C ALA A 183 14.90 18.65 -2.11
N LEU A 184 15.62 19.38 -2.97
CA LEU A 184 15.58 19.16 -4.42
C LEU A 184 16.12 17.77 -4.79
N LEU A 185 17.25 17.37 -4.20
CA LEU A 185 17.84 16.05 -4.39
C LEU A 185 16.87 14.95 -3.94
N LEU A 186 16.15 15.17 -2.83
CA LEU A 186 15.13 14.24 -2.36
C LEU A 186 14.00 14.04 -3.39
N ILE A 187 13.54 15.12 -4.03
CA ILE A 187 12.51 15.07 -5.08
C ILE A 187 13.03 14.33 -6.33
N VAL A 188 14.26 14.64 -6.76
CA VAL A 188 14.88 13.97 -7.93
C VAL A 188 15.06 12.47 -7.67
N VAL A 189 15.54 12.10 -6.49
CA VAL A 189 15.65 10.70 -6.07
C VAL A 189 14.28 10.03 -6.05
N GLY A 190 13.25 10.69 -5.51
CA GLY A 190 11.87 10.20 -5.53
C GLY A 190 11.32 9.95 -6.94
N LEU A 191 11.63 10.83 -7.90
CA LEU A 191 11.26 10.66 -9.31
C LEU A 191 12.00 9.47 -9.94
N CYS A 192 13.29 9.29 -9.65
CA CYS A 192 14.04 8.12 -10.10
C CYS A 192 13.44 6.82 -9.56
N PHE A 193 13.10 6.75 -8.26
CA PHE A 193 12.43 5.58 -7.67
C PHE A 193 11.05 5.33 -8.27
N LEU A 194 10.29 6.38 -8.58
CA LEU A 194 9.00 6.26 -9.26
C LEU A 194 9.14 5.64 -10.66
N VAL A 195 10.10 6.12 -11.46
CA VAL A 195 10.34 5.60 -12.82
C VAL A 195 10.84 4.16 -12.75
N LEU A 196 11.85 3.87 -11.92
CA LEU A 196 12.40 2.53 -11.78
C LEU A 196 11.37 1.54 -11.22
N GLY A 197 10.57 1.97 -10.24
CA GLY A 197 9.51 1.16 -9.64
C GLY A 197 8.39 0.85 -10.62
N THR A 198 7.96 1.86 -11.40
CA THR A 198 6.96 1.66 -12.45
C THR A 198 7.49 0.74 -13.55
N TYR A 199 8.76 0.91 -13.94
CA TYR A 199 9.40 0.02 -14.91
C TYR A 199 9.43 -1.44 -14.43
N SER A 200 9.81 -1.70 -13.17
CA SER A 200 9.76 -3.05 -12.61
C SER A 200 8.34 -3.63 -12.60
N SER A 201 7.34 -2.86 -12.14
CA SER A 201 5.96 -3.34 -12.11
C SER A 201 5.39 -3.61 -13.49
N VAL A 202 5.75 -2.81 -14.50
CA VAL A 202 5.33 -3.05 -15.90
C VAL A 202 5.97 -4.32 -16.45
N LEU A 203 7.25 -4.57 -16.16
CA LEU A 203 7.89 -5.84 -16.56
C LEU A 203 7.23 -7.05 -15.92
N ASP A 204 6.88 -6.97 -14.63
CA ASP A 204 6.20 -8.06 -13.93
C ASP A 204 4.79 -8.31 -14.48
N VAL A 205 4.05 -7.25 -14.83
CA VAL A 205 2.74 -7.36 -15.50
C VAL A 205 2.89 -7.97 -16.90
N LEU A 206 3.88 -7.54 -17.68
CA LEU A 206 4.14 -8.08 -19.02
C LEU A 206 4.57 -9.54 -18.99
N ALA A 207 5.38 -9.94 -18.01
CA ALA A 207 5.76 -11.33 -17.80
C ALA A 207 4.54 -12.22 -17.49
N GLN A 208 3.57 -11.70 -16.74
CA GLN A 208 2.33 -12.42 -16.46
C GLN A 208 1.40 -12.51 -17.66
N LEU A 209 1.31 -11.47 -18.48
CA LEU A 209 0.58 -11.53 -19.74
C LEU A 209 1.21 -12.56 -20.68
N SER A 210 2.54 -12.57 -20.81
CA SER A 210 3.27 -13.56 -21.61
C SER A 210 3.04 -15.00 -21.13
N SER A 211 3.01 -15.23 -19.80
CA SER A 211 2.68 -16.55 -19.23
C SER A 211 1.21 -16.95 -19.43
N LYS A 212 0.30 -15.97 -19.38
CA LYS A 212 -1.13 -16.19 -19.63
C LYS A 212 -1.43 -16.45 -21.11
N ASP A 213 -0.68 -15.82 -22.02
CA ASP A 213 -0.73 -16.07 -23.46
C ASP A 213 -0.06 -17.40 -23.85
N ALA A 214 0.90 -17.89 -23.04
CA ALA A 214 1.46 -19.24 -23.15
C ALA A 214 0.51 -20.36 -22.64
N ALA A 215 -0.64 -20.00 -22.07
CA ALA A 215 -1.71 -20.93 -21.72
C ALA A 215 -2.94 -20.78 -22.64
N PRO A 216 -2.83 -20.95 -23.98
CA PRO A 216 -4.01 -21.29 -24.74
C PRO A 216 -4.31 -22.78 -24.45
N GLN A 217 -5.60 -23.14 -24.36
CA GLN A 217 -6.07 -24.52 -24.55
C GLN A 217 -6.03 -25.49 -23.35
N CYS A 218 -6.63 -25.11 -22.22
CA CYS A 218 -7.19 -26.12 -21.29
C CYS A 218 -8.49 -25.66 -20.60
N ARG A 219 -9.36 -24.94 -21.33
CA ARG A 219 -10.76 -24.72 -20.94
C ARG A 219 -11.79 -25.33 -21.90
N ASP A 220 -11.41 -25.66 -23.13
CA ASP A 220 -12.35 -26.25 -24.11
C ASP A 220 -12.41 -27.79 -24.11
N PHE A 221 -11.50 -28.51 -23.43
CA PHE A 221 -11.51 -29.99 -23.45
C PHE A 221 -12.33 -30.66 -22.34
N ALA A 222 -12.80 -29.91 -21.34
CA ALA A 222 -13.62 -30.48 -20.25
C ALA A 222 -15.11 -30.65 -20.62
N HIS A 223 -15.60 -29.92 -21.64
CA HIS A 223 -16.99 -30.02 -22.10
C HIS A 223 -17.23 -31.07 -23.19
N LEU A 224 -16.18 -31.63 -23.80
CA LEU A 224 -16.28 -32.61 -24.90
C LEU A 224 -16.06 -34.08 -24.49
N ARG A 225 -15.79 -34.37 -23.21
CA ARG A 225 -15.66 -35.76 -22.70
C ARG A 225 -16.88 -36.22 -21.88
N ALA A 226 -17.96 -35.44 -21.88
CA ALA A 226 -19.22 -35.75 -21.20
C ALA A 226 -20.40 -35.98 -22.18
N SER A 227 -20.11 -36.34 -23.43
CA SER A 227 -21.10 -36.77 -24.43
C SER A 227 -20.64 -38.03 -25.12
#